data_AF-A0A1H8AF57-F1
#
_entry.id   AF-A0A1H8AF57-F1
#
_cell.length_a   1.000
_cell.length_b   1.000
_cell.length_c   1.000
_cell.angle_alpha   90.00
_cell.angle_beta   90.00
_cell.angle_gamma   90.00
#
_symmetry.space_group_name_H-M   'P 1'
#
loop_
_entity.id
_entity.type
_entity.pdbx_description
1 polymer ?
#
loop_
_entity_poly.entity_id
_entity_poly.type
_entity_poly.pdbx_seq_one_letter_code
_entity_poly.pdbx_strand_id
1 'polypeptide(L)'
;MTRATPIPDTVTLHVPFRIVKRGGRKEMQLPEGAAQPRRKDSTLVKALARAFRWKRMLDSGEFTTIAELAEREGIASSYMTRVLRLSLLAPDIVGAILDGKQGQALTLARGMEPFPLVWSDQRVELS
;
A
#
# COMPACT_ATOMS: atom_id res chain seq x y z
N MET A 1 4.85 57.35 -6.17
CA MET A 1 4.42 56.18 -6.98
C MET A 1 5.53 55.14 -6.92
N THR A 2 5.36 54.10 -6.10
CA THR A 2 6.39 53.07 -5.87
C THR A 2 6.22 51.97 -6.91
N ARG A 3 7.16 51.86 -7.84
CA ARG A 3 7.14 50.84 -8.91
C ARG A 3 7.41 49.48 -8.27
N ALA A 4 6.44 48.56 -8.34
CA ALA A 4 6.62 47.19 -7.87
C ALA A 4 7.67 46.47 -8.73
N THR A 5 8.60 45.77 -8.07
CA THR A 5 9.63 44.97 -8.74
C THR A 5 8.96 43.85 -9.54
N PRO A 6 9.20 43.72 -10.86
CA PRO A 6 8.62 42.66 -11.65
C PRO A 6 9.15 41.31 -11.17
N ILE A 7 8.24 40.36 -10.91
CA ILE A 7 8.61 38.97 -10.61
C ILE A 7 9.21 38.41 -11.91
N PRO A 8 10.43 37.83 -11.87
CA PRO A 8 11.06 37.29 -13.07
C PRO A 8 10.24 36.14 -13.64
N ASP A 9 10.23 36.03 -14.98
CA ASP A 9 9.49 34.99 -15.71
C ASP A 9 10.03 33.57 -15.43
N THR A 10 11.21 33.44 -14.82
CA THR A 10 11.83 32.15 -14.48
C THR A 10 12.52 32.20 -13.14
N VAL A 11 12.23 31.20 -12.30
CA VAL A 11 12.90 30.96 -11.01
C VAL A 11 13.65 29.64 -11.10
N THR A 12 14.98 29.69 -10.92
CA THR A 12 15.83 28.49 -10.88
C THR A 12 16.06 28.07 -9.44
N LEU A 13 15.62 26.85 -9.09
CA LEU A 13 15.82 26.26 -7.77
C LEU A 13 16.89 25.17 -7.84
N HIS A 14 17.96 25.32 -7.05
CA HIS A 14 18.95 24.27 -6.86
C HIS A 14 18.56 23.39 -5.67
N VAL A 15 18.03 22.21 -5.95
CA VAL A 15 17.68 21.22 -4.91
C VAL A 15 18.74 20.13 -4.90
N PRO A 16 19.47 19.92 -3.79
CA PRO A 16 20.38 18.79 -3.69
C PRO A 16 19.56 17.49 -3.66
N PHE A 17 19.87 16.53 -4.54
CA PHE A 17 19.29 15.19 -4.50
C PHE A 17 20.31 14.15 -4.92
N ARG A 18 20.08 12.89 -4.52
CA ARG A 18 20.93 11.75 -4.91
C ARG A 18 20.08 10.71 -5.62
N ILE A 19 20.52 10.23 -6.78
CA ILE A 19 19.90 9.07 -7.43
C ILE A 19 20.61 7.80 -6.95
N VAL A 20 19.86 6.88 -6.35
CA VAL A 20 20.36 5.54 -5.97
C VAL A 20 19.68 4.46 -6.80
N LYS A 21 20.35 3.32 -6.98
CA LYS A 21 19.76 2.13 -7.62
C LYS A 21 19.44 1.08 -6.56
N ARG A 22 18.19 0.66 -6.44
CA ARG A 22 17.76 -0.51 -5.65
C ARG A 22 17.01 -1.49 -6.54
N GLY A 23 17.54 -2.71 -6.70
CA GLY A 23 16.92 -3.75 -7.53
C GLY A 23 16.65 -3.33 -8.98
N GLY A 24 17.57 -2.57 -9.59
CA GLY A 24 17.43 -2.06 -10.96
C GLY A 24 16.57 -0.79 -11.12
N ARG A 25 15.86 -0.34 -10.07
CA ARG A 25 15.06 0.89 -10.11
C ARG A 25 15.90 2.10 -9.67
N LYS A 26 15.80 3.20 -10.43
CA LYS A 26 16.38 4.51 -10.07
C LYS A 26 15.44 5.19 -9.06
N GLU A 27 16.00 5.63 -7.95
CA GLU A 27 15.26 6.21 -6.84
C GLU A 27 15.90 7.54 -6.44
N MET A 28 15.08 8.59 -6.29
CA MET A 28 15.54 9.91 -5.86
C MET A 28 15.50 10.00 -4.32
N GLN A 29 16.67 10.20 -3.72
CA GLN A 29 16.83 10.49 -2.29
C GLN A 29 16.92 12.00 -2.08
N LEU A 30 16.10 12.49 -1.16
CA LEU A 30 16.09 13.88 -0.70
C LEU A 30 17.27 14.15 0.26
N PRO A 31 17.63 15.42 0.51
CA PRO A 31 18.66 15.81 1.47
C PRO A 31 18.42 15.26 2.88
N GLU A 32 19.49 15.14 3.65
CA GLU A 32 19.42 14.78 5.06
C GLU A 32 18.53 15.78 5.82
N GLY A 33 17.52 15.28 6.56
CA GLY A 33 16.53 16.11 7.26
C GLY A 33 15.26 16.46 6.46
N ALA A 34 15.20 16.18 5.16
CA ALA A 34 13.94 16.28 4.43
C ALA A 34 12.98 15.18 4.87
N ALA A 35 11.76 15.55 5.27
CA ALA A 35 10.71 14.58 5.58
C ALA A 35 10.48 13.70 4.36
N GLN A 36 10.93 12.44 4.42
CA GLN A 36 10.62 11.49 3.36
C GLN A 36 9.11 11.27 3.39
N PRO A 37 8.39 11.51 2.29
CA PRO A 37 6.98 11.15 2.23
C PRO A 37 6.90 9.65 2.55
N ARG A 38 6.14 9.32 3.60
CA ARG A 38 5.97 7.95 4.10
C ARG A 38 5.56 7.10 2.91
N ARG A 39 6.50 6.30 2.39
CA ARG A 39 6.26 5.58 1.14
C ARG A 39 5.16 4.57 1.40
N LYS A 40 4.09 4.66 0.62
CA LYS A 40 3.05 3.63 0.57
C LYS A 40 3.76 2.29 0.38
N ASP A 41 3.49 1.32 1.26
CA ASP A 41 4.02 -0.02 1.10
C ASP A 41 3.36 -0.62 -0.14
N SER A 42 4.03 -0.45 -1.28
CA SER A 42 3.50 -0.86 -2.58
C SER A 42 3.22 -2.36 -2.64
N THR A 43 3.83 -3.15 -1.75
CA THR A 43 3.61 -4.58 -1.66
C THR A 43 2.30 -4.86 -0.93
N LEU A 44 2.08 -4.22 0.23
CA LEU A 44 0.83 -4.33 0.97
C LEU A 44 -0.37 -3.83 0.15
N VAL A 45 -0.23 -2.68 -0.50
CA VAL A 45 -1.27 -2.12 -1.38
C VAL A 45 -1.63 -3.09 -2.52
N LYS A 46 -0.62 -3.72 -3.16
CA LYS A 46 -0.86 -4.72 -4.22
C LYS A 46 -1.51 -5.98 -3.69
N ALA A 47 -1.12 -6.45 -2.51
CA ALA A 47 -1.75 -7.61 -1.88
C ALA A 47 -3.22 -7.33 -1.56
N LEU A 48 -3.53 -6.14 -1.05
CA LEU A 48 -4.90 -5.70 -0.79
C LEU A 48 -5.72 -5.64 -2.09
N ALA A 49 -5.17 -5.04 -3.15
CA ALA A 49 -5.83 -5.01 -4.45
C ALA A 49 -6.12 -6.42 -5.00
N ARG A 50 -5.18 -7.37 -4.84
CA ARG A 50 -5.40 -8.78 -5.21
C ARG A 50 -6.50 -9.42 -4.37
N ALA A 51 -6.50 -9.21 -3.06
CA ALA A 51 -7.52 -9.73 -2.16
C ALA A 51 -8.93 -9.32 -2.61
N PHE A 52 -9.15 -8.02 -2.87
CA PHE A 52 -10.44 -7.53 -3.34
C PHE A 52 -10.79 -8.01 -4.76
N ARG A 53 -9.80 -8.13 -5.66
CA ARG A 53 -10.01 -8.69 -7.01
C ARG A 53 -10.50 -10.13 -6.92
N TRP A 54 -9.79 -10.98 -6.18
CA TRP A 54 -10.14 -12.40 -6.02
C TRP A 54 -11.46 -12.59 -5.28
N LYS A 55 -11.71 -11.81 -4.22
CA LYS A 55 -13.00 -11.80 -3.53
C LYS A 55 -14.14 -11.52 -4.50
N ARG A 56 -14.00 -10.51 -5.38
CA ARG A 56 -15.03 -10.21 -6.39
C ARG A 56 -15.26 -11.35 -7.37
N MET A 57 -14.20 -12.03 -7.81
CA MET A 57 -14.31 -13.17 -8.73
C MET A 57 -15.06 -14.33 -8.08
N LEU A 58 -14.79 -14.60 -6.80
CA LEU A 58 -15.52 -15.59 -5.99
C LEU A 58 -16.98 -15.16 -5.75
N ASP A 59 -17.21 -13.92 -5.30
CA ASP A 59 -18.55 -13.39 -5.02
C ASP A 59 -19.44 -13.36 -6.28
N SER A 60 -18.85 -13.15 -7.46
CA SER A 60 -19.55 -13.17 -8.75
C SER A 60 -19.87 -14.58 -9.26
N GLY A 61 -19.29 -15.62 -8.66
CA GLY A 61 -19.40 -16.99 -9.14
C GLY A 61 -18.59 -17.28 -10.41
N GLU A 62 -17.70 -16.38 -10.84
CA GLU A 62 -16.73 -16.67 -11.92
C GLU A 62 -15.86 -17.89 -11.56
N PHE A 63 -15.60 -18.07 -10.27
CA PHE A 63 -14.95 -19.25 -9.70
C PHE A 63 -15.78 -19.73 -8.51
N THR A 64 -15.94 -21.05 -8.39
CA THR A 64 -16.78 -21.65 -7.34
C THR A 64 -16.01 -21.79 -6.03
N THR A 65 -14.70 -22.01 -6.10
CA THR A 65 -13.88 -22.25 -4.90
C THR A 65 -12.55 -21.51 -4.96
N ILE A 66 -11.96 -21.30 -3.78
CA ILE A 66 -10.59 -20.76 -3.65
C ILE A 66 -9.57 -21.68 -4.34
N ALA A 67 -9.76 -23.00 -4.29
CA ALA A 67 -8.86 -23.96 -4.92
C ALA A 67 -8.83 -23.79 -6.44
N GLU A 68 -10.00 -23.70 -7.07
CA GLU A 68 -10.14 -23.48 -8.51
C GLU A 68 -9.49 -22.16 -8.96
N LEU A 69 -9.75 -21.08 -8.23
CA LEU A 69 -9.14 -19.78 -8.51
C LEU A 69 -7.62 -19.80 -8.31
N ALA A 70 -7.13 -20.52 -7.30
CA ALA A 70 -5.71 -20.67 -7.01
C ALA A 70 -4.98 -21.45 -8.10
N GLU A 71 -5.56 -22.54 -8.59
CA GLU A 71 -5.05 -23.28 -9.75
C GLU A 71 -4.98 -22.38 -10.99
N ARG A 72 -6.04 -21.60 -11.27
CA ARG A 72 -6.07 -20.67 -12.41
C ARG A 72 -5.00 -19.59 -12.34
N GLU A 73 -4.76 -19.03 -11.17
CA GLU A 73 -3.75 -17.98 -10.95
C GLU A 73 -2.33 -18.57 -10.77
N GLY A 74 -2.19 -19.90 -10.73
CA GLY A 74 -0.89 -20.57 -10.57
C GLY A 74 -0.25 -20.34 -9.21
N ILE A 75 -1.07 -20.17 -8.15
CA ILE A 75 -0.60 -19.91 -6.79
C ILE A 75 -1.14 -20.94 -5.80
N ALA A 76 -0.44 -21.14 -4.68
CA ALA A 76 -0.91 -22.05 -3.65
C ALA A 76 -2.23 -21.55 -3.01
N SER A 77 -3.22 -22.44 -2.88
CA SER A 77 -4.51 -22.13 -2.24
C SER A 77 -4.36 -21.58 -0.81
N SER A 78 -3.38 -22.09 -0.04
CA SER A 78 -3.05 -21.59 1.30
C SER A 78 -2.57 -20.12 1.27
N TYR A 79 -1.76 -19.76 0.27
CA TYR A 79 -1.30 -18.38 0.09
C TYR A 79 -2.46 -17.46 -0.34
N MET A 80 -3.27 -17.90 -1.30
CA MET A 80 -4.47 -17.15 -1.74
C MET A 80 -5.40 -16.88 -0.56
N THR A 81 -5.64 -17.87 0.29
CA THR A 81 -6.48 -17.74 1.49
C THR A 81 -5.94 -16.68 2.46
N ARG A 82 -4.61 -16.66 2.70
CA ARG A 82 -3.97 -15.64 3.55
C ARG A 82 -4.12 -14.24 2.97
N VAL A 83 -3.96 -14.09 1.66
CA VAL A 83 -4.16 -12.80 0.98
C VAL A 83 -5.63 -12.38 1.04
N LEU A 84 -6.57 -13.30 0.77
CA LEU A 84 -8.01 -13.02 0.81
C LEU A 84 -8.46 -12.50 2.18
N ARG A 85 -7.82 -12.94 3.27
CA ARG A 85 -8.09 -12.42 4.62
C ARG A 85 -7.95 -10.90 4.70
N LEU A 86 -7.04 -10.28 3.93
CA LEU A 86 -6.88 -8.82 3.90
C LEU A 86 -8.16 -8.08 3.51
N SER A 87 -9.10 -8.73 2.80
CA SER A 87 -10.41 -8.15 2.48
C SER A 87 -11.35 -8.01 3.68
N LEU A 88 -10.99 -8.61 4.83
CA LEU A 88 -11.75 -8.56 6.09
C LEU A 88 -11.30 -7.42 7.02
N LEU A 89 -10.30 -6.64 6.60
CA LEU A 89 -9.84 -5.47 7.35
C LEU A 89 -10.94 -4.41 7.44
N ALA A 90 -10.97 -3.69 8.56
CA ALA A 90 -11.85 -2.56 8.75
C ALA A 90 -11.64 -1.50 7.66
N PRO A 91 -12.71 -0.85 7.15
CA PRO A 91 -12.59 0.11 6.04
C PRO A 91 -11.63 1.27 6.31
N ASP A 92 -11.56 1.74 7.55
CA ASP A 92 -10.64 2.80 7.97
C ASP A 92 -9.17 2.35 7.93
N ILE A 93 -8.89 1.08 8.26
CA ILE A 93 -7.55 0.49 8.15
C ILE A 93 -7.15 0.35 6.68
N VAL A 94 -8.08 -0.10 5.82
CA VAL A 94 -7.89 -0.14 4.36
C VAL A 94 -7.55 1.26 3.84
N GLY A 95 -8.30 2.29 4.25
CA GLY A 95 -8.02 3.69 3.92
C GLY A 95 -6.64 4.14 4.36
N ALA A 96 -6.25 3.83 5.61
CA ALA A 96 -4.93 4.16 6.14
C ALA A 96 -3.79 3.51 5.33
N ILE A 97 -3.94 2.25 4.90
CA ILE A 97 -2.97 1.56 4.04
C ILE A 97 -2.84 2.27 2.69
N LEU A 98 -3.96 2.60 2.05
CA LEU A 98 -3.97 3.28 0.74
C LEU A 98 -3.38 4.68 0.81
N ASP A 99 -3.53 5.35 1.95
CA ASP A 99 -2.94 6.66 2.24
C ASP A 99 -1.46 6.60 2.64
N GLY A 100 -0.91 5.42 2.92
CA GLY A 100 0.45 5.28 3.48
C GLY A 100 0.54 5.70 4.95
N LYS A 101 -0.60 5.83 5.63
CA LYS A 101 -0.75 6.24 7.03
C LYS A 101 -0.91 5.05 7.98
N GLN A 102 -0.79 3.82 7.48
CA GLN A 102 -0.87 2.64 8.34
C GLN A 102 0.21 2.69 9.45
N GLY A 103 -0.17 2.22 10.64
CA GLY A 103 0.73 2.03 11.78
C GLY A 103 1.95 1.19 11.38
N GLN A 104 3.07 1.38 12.07
CA GLN A 104 4.30 0.60 11.78
C GLN A 104 4.08 -0.91 11.98
N ALA A 105 3.11 -1.29 12.81
CA ALA A 105 2.74 -2.68 13.06
C ALA A 105 2.11 -3.35 11.82
N LEU A 106 1.42 -2.60 10.96
CA LEU A 106 0.67 -3.17 9.85
C LEU A 106 1.51 -3.27 8.57
N THR A 107 2.36 -4.29 8.55
CA THR A 107 3.12 -4.74 7.37
C THR A 107 2.37 -5.84 6.62
N LEU A 108 2.80 -6.15 5.40
CA LEU A 108 2.30 -7.32 4.69
C LEU A 108 2.49 -8.62 5.49
N ALA A 109 3.63 -8.77 6.17
CA ALA A 109 3.89 -9.95 7.00
C ALA A 109 2.85 -10.08 8.12
N ARG A 110 2.54 -8.98 8.82
CA ARG A 110 1.49 -8.98 9.86
C ARG A 110 0.11 -9.31 9.27
N GLY A 111 -0.24 -8.71 8.13
CA GLY A 111 -1.53 -8.97 7.48
C GLY A 111 -1.72 -10.39 6.95
N MET A 112 -0.63 -11.15 6.78
CA MET A 112 -0.68 -12.57 6.36
C MET A 112 -0.93 -13.54 7.51
N GLU A 113 -0.78 -13.07 8.75
CA GLU A 113 -1.10 -13.80 9.96
C GLU A 113 -2.58 -13.64 10.33
N PRO A 114 -3.12 -14.49 11.23
CA PRO A 114 -4.46 -14.29 11.77
C PRO A 114 -4.57 -12.94 12.50
N PHE A 115 -5.72 -12.29 12.35
CA PHE A 115 -6.11 -11.08 13.06
C PHE A 115 -7.61 -11.14 13.41
N PRO A 116 -8.09 -10.37 14.40
CA PRO A 116 -9.48 -10.41 14.85
C PRO A 116 -10.48 -10.13 13.72
N LEU A 117 -11.61 -10.83 13.69
CA LEU A 117 -12.67 -10.53 12.71
C LEU A 117 -13.48 -9.30 13.10
N VAL A 118 -13.56 -8.99 14.40
CA VAL A 118 -14.28 -7.82 14.91
C VAL A 118 -13.44 -6.57 14.68
N TRP A 119 -14.02 -5.58 13.99
CA TRP A 119 -13.29 -4.35 13.63
C TRP A 119 -12.83 -3.51 14.82
N SER A 120 -13.52 -3.53 15.96
CA SER A 120 -13.03 -2.86 17.17
C SER A 120 -11.68 -3.42 17.60
N ASP A 121 -11.55 -4.74 17.58
CA ASP A 121 -10.37 -5.45 18.07
C ASP A 121 -9.22 -5.30 17.06
N GLN A 122 -9.54 -5.28 15.76
CA GLN A 122 -8.56 -4.93 14.72
C GLN A 122 -7.95 -3.55 14.95
N ARG A 123 -8.74 -2.55 15.35
CA ARG A 123 -8.20 -1.20 15.61
C ARG A 123 -7.30 -1.17 16.84
N VAL A 124 -7.50 -2.05 17.82
CA VAL A 124 -6.62 -2.13 18.99
C VAL A 124 -5.31 -2.85 18.63
N GLU A 125 -5.38 -3.89 17.81
CA GLU A 125 -4.23 -4.75 17.50
C GLU A 125 -3.40 -4.28 16.30
N LEU A 126 -4.01 -3.56 15.35
CA LEU A 126 -3.39 -3.18 14.08
C LEU A 126 -3.16 -1.66 13.91
N SER A 127 -3.54 -0.83 14.90
CA SER A 127 -3.26 0.62 14.90
C SER A 127 -1.78 0.95 15.04
#